data_AF-A0A939JYQ3-F1
#
_entry.id   AF-A0A939JYQ3-F1
#
_cell.length_a   1.000
_cell.length_b   1.000
_cell.length_c   1.000
_cell.angle_alpha   90.00
_cell.angle_beta   90.00
_cell.angle_gamma   90.00
#
_symmetry.space_group_name_H-M   'P 1'
#
loop_
_entity.id
_entity.type
_entity.pdbx_description
1 polymer ?
#
loop_
_entity_poly.entity_id
_entity_poly.type
_entity_poly.pdbx_seq_one_letter_code
_entity_poly.pdbx_strand_id
1 'polypeptide(L)' 'MSHSLRRTPIFGFTTGTTEKLDKRWANRRVRRRNRIRVQAGYEPILLREVSNVWAFKKDGKVYHRDPPHTTWMRK' A
#
# COMPACT_ATOMS: atom_id res chain seq x y z
N MET A 1 6.87 -21.97 -17.80
CA MET A 1 7.73 -21.32 -16.80
C MET A 1 6.85 -20.44 -15.92
N SER A 2 6.77 -20.69 -14.61
CA SER A 2 5.92 -19.91 -13.70
C SER A 2 6.62 -18.62 -13.28
N HIS A 3 6.11 -17.45 -13.70
CA HIS A 3 6.65 -16.16 -13.28
C HIS A 3 6.43 -15.98 -11.76
N SER A 4 7.51 -16.04 -10.97
CA SER A 4 7.47 -15.84 -9.53
C SER A 4 7.14 -14.39 -9.20
N LEU A 5 6.00 -14.16 -8.52
CA LEU A 5 5.56 -12.83 -8.07
C LEU A 5 6.58 -12.11 -7.18
N ARG A 6 7.51 -12.85 -6.55
CA ARG A 6 8.59 -12.27 -5.73
C ARG A 6 9.64 -11.55 -6.58
N ARG A 7 9.89 -12.01 -7.81
CA ARG A 7 10.86 -11.42 -8.75
C ARG A 7 10.20 -10.44 -9.72
N THR A 8 8.88 -10.46 -9.83
CA THR A 8 8.15 -9.57 -10.73
C THR A 8 7.92 -8.21 -10.05
N PRO A 9 8.51 -7.11 -10.55
CA PRO A 9 8.29 -5.79 -10.00
C PRO A 9 6.82 -5.36 -10.18
N ILE A 10 6.34 -4.53 -9.24
CA ILE A 10 4.99 -3.96 -9.25
C ILE A 10 5.10 -2.47 -9.56
N PHE A 11 4.36 -2.01 -10.57
CA PHE A 11 4.23 -0.59 -10.88
C PHE A 11 2.82 -0.10 -10.56
N GLY A 12 2.65 1.20 -10.38
CA GLY A 12 1.33 1.83 -10.27
C GLY A 12 1.01 2.57 -11.56
N PHE A 13 -0.27 2.61 -11.96
CA PHE A 13 -0.73 3.38 -13.12
C PHE A 13 -0.69 4.90 -12.86
N THR A 14 -0.82 5.31 -11.60
CA THR A 14 -0.81 6.72 -11.20
C THR A 14 0.60 7.30 -11.20
N THR A 15 0.71 8.63 -11.31
CA THR A 15 1.98 9.38 -11.20
C THR A 15 2.60 9.34 -9.78
N GLY A 16 1.90 8.74 -8.81
CA GLY A 16 2.38 8.51 -7.45
C GLY A 16 3.57 7.54 -7.42
N THR A 17 4.77 8.05 -7.19
CA THR A 17 5.97 7.19 -7.13
C THR A 17 6.01 6.31 -5.86
N THR A 18 5.43 6.78 -4.76
CA THR A 18 5.52 6.15 -3.41
C THR A 18 4.25 6.33 -2.58
N GLU A 19 3.98 5.36 -1.71
CA GLU A 19 2.89 5.38 -0.70
C GLU A 19 3.41 5.50 0.73
N LYS A 20 4.72 5.71 0.91
CA LYS A 20 5.34 5.70 2.25
C LYS A 20 4.65 6.69 3.18
N LEU A 21 4.24 7.85 2.65
CA LEU A 21 3.56 8.89 3.41
C LEU A 21 2.13 8.46 3.77
N ASP A 22 1.35 7.97 2.82
CA ASP A 22 -0.04 7.51 3.04
C ASP A 22 -0.09 6.39 4.10
N LYS A 23 0.79 5.39 3.97
CA LYS A 23 0.95 4.32 4.95
C LYS A 23 1.34 4.84 6.33
N ARG A 24 2.21 5.86 6.40
CA ARG A 24 2.59 6.49 7.66
C ARG A 24 1.39 7.17 8.32
N TRP A 25 0.60 7.93 7.58
CA TRP A 25 -0.60 8.60 8.09
C TRP A 25 -1.66 7.60 8.55
N ALA A 26 -1.94 6.58 7.74
CA ALA A 26 -2.89 5.52 8.08
C ALA A 26 -2.51 4.85 9.41
N ASN A 27 -1.25 4.44 9.56
CA ASN A 27 -0.76 3.82 10.79
C ASN A 27 -0.78 4.77 12.00
N ARG A 28 -0.45 6.06 11.82
CA ARG A 28 -0.54 7.06 12.90
C ARG A 28 -1.98 7.22 13.38
N ARG A 29 -2.95 7.29 12.47
CA ARG A 29 -4.37 7.41 12.81
C ARG A 29 -4.88 6.19 13.57
N VAL A 30 -4.56 4.99 13.12
CA VAL A 30 -4.94 3.73 13.81
C VAL A 30 -4.36 3.70 15.22
N ARG A 31 -3.05 3.93 15.38
CA ARG A 31 -2.41 3.92 16.70
C ARG A 31 -3.04 4.91 17.67
N ARG A 32 -3.30 6.14 17.20
CA ARG A 32 -3.96 7.17 18.02
C ARG A 32 -5.34 6.71 18.49
N ARG A 33 -6.17 6.18 17.59
CA ARG A 33 -7.53 5.72 17.91
C ARG A 33 -7.51 4.48 18.83
N ASN A 34 -6.65 3.51 18.55
CA ASN A 34 -6.52 2.30 19.38
C ASN A 34 -6.03 2.61 20.78
N ARG A 35 -5.10 3.57 20.95
CA ARG A 35 -4.67 3.99 22.29
C ARG A 35 -5.86 4.46 23.14
N ILE A 36 -6.74 5.28 22.56
CA ILE A 36 -7.93 5.81 23.26
C ILE A 36 -8.94 4.69 23.53
N ARG A 37 -9.20 3.83 22.54
CA ARG A 37 -10.17 2.73 22.68
C ARG A 37 -9.77 1.71 23.73
N VAL A 38 -8.52 1.28 23.71
CA VAL A 38 -7.97 0.34 24.70
C VAL A 38 -8.03 0.93 26.10
N GLN A 39 -7.68 2.22 26.26
CA GLN A 39 -7.82 2.91 27.55
C GLN A 39 -9.28 2.98 28.05
N ALA A 40 -10.23 3.06 27.12
CA ALA A 40 -11.66 3.08 27.44
C ALA A 40 -12.29 1.67 27.48
N GLY A 41 -11.51 0.59 27.41
CA GLY A 41 -11.99 -0.80 27.48
C GLY A 41 -12.68 -1.32 26.21
N TYR A 42 -12.56 -0.62 25.08
CA TYR A 42 -13.12 -1.06 23.80
C TYR A 42 -12.11 -1.85 22.97
N GLU A 43 -12.64 -2.71 22.10
CA GLU A 43 -11.85 -3.42 21.09
C GLU A 43 -11.10 -2.45 20.15
N PRO A 44 -9.87 -2.81 19.74
CA PRO A 44 -9.08 -2.02 18.81
C PRO A 44 -9.68 -2.06 17.41
N ILE A 45 -9.58 -0.94 16.69
CA ILE A 45 -10.01 -0.82 15.31
C ILE A 45 -8.94 -1.31 14.34
N LEU A 46 -9.41 -1.85 13.22
CA LEU A 46 -8.63 -2.36 12.13
C LEU A 46 -8.18 -1.22 11.21
N LEU A 47 -7.04 -1.43 10.54
CA LEU A 47 -6.48 -0.43 9.61
C LEU A 47 -7.45 -0.04 8.49
N ARG A 48 -8.25 -1.00 8.00
CA ARG A 48 -9.23 -0.80 6.93
C ARG A 48 -10.40 0.10 7.35
N GLU A 49 -10.72 0.16 8.64
CA GLU A 49 -11.77 1.04 9.18
C GLU A 49 -11.30 2.51 9.28
N VAL A 50 -9.99 2.74 9.27
CA VAL A 50 -9.39 4.08 9.38
C VAL A 50 -8.92 4.60 8.03
N SER A 51 -8.53 3.70 7.13
CA SER A 51 -7.86 4.05 5.89
C SER A 51 -8.26 3.12 4.76
N ASN A 52 -8.71 3.72 3.66
CA ASN A 52 -8.94 3.01 2.42
C ASN A 52 -7.67 3.01 1.56
N VAL A 53 -7.23 1.84 1.10
CA VAL A 53 -6.05 1.70 0.23
C VAL A 53 -6.28 2.34 -1.15
N TRP A 54 -7.53 2.35 -1.63
CA TRP A 54 -7.90 3.01 -2.89
C TRP A 54 -7.76 4.54 -2.83
N ALA A 55 -7.68 5.13 -1.64
CA ALA A 55 -7.45 6.57 -1.46
C ALA A 55 -5.97 6.94 -1.42
N PHE A 56 -5.05 5.98 -1.62
CA PHE A 56 -3.62 6.25 -1.59
C PHE A 56 -3.14 6.82 -2.92
N LYS A 57 -2.06 7.62 -2.87
CA LYS A 57 -1.56 8.33 -4.04
C LYS A 57 -1.11 7.37 -5.16
N LYS A 58 -0.63 6.18 -4.81
CA LYS A 58 -0.16 5.16 -5.76
C LYS A 58 -1.21 4.07 -5.93
N ASP A 59 -2.29 4.38 -6.62
CA ASP A 59 -3.34 3.43 -6.95
C ASP A 59 -3.05 2.65 -8.25
N GLY A 60 -3.85 1.60 -8.50
CA GLY A 60 -3.85 0.83 -9.74
C GLY A 60 -2.53 0.08 -9.92
N LYS A 61 -2.16 -0.76 -8.94
CA LYS A 61 -0.89 -1.48 -8.99
C LYS A 61 -1.01 -2.81 -9.72
N VAL A 62 -0.12 -3.07 -10.67
CA VAL A 62 -0.08 -4.31 -11.45
C VAL A 62 1.34 -4.86 -11.52
N TYR A 63 1.43 -6.19 -11.52
CA TYR A 63 2.69 -6.90 -11.74
C TYR A 63 3.11 -6.81 -13.20
N HIS A 64 4.40 -6.66 -13.45
CA HIS A 64 4.94 -6.66 -14.80
C HIS A 64 4.92 -8.06 -15.43
N ARG A 65 3.76 -8.55 -15.89
CA ARG A 65 3.63 -9.95 -16.37
C ARG A 65 4.30 -10.19 -17.72
N ASP A 66 4.38 -9.21 -18.62
CA ASP A 66 5.13 -9.33 -19.89
C ASP A 66 5.76 -7.97 -20.30
N PRO A 67 7.01 -7.69 -19.88
CA PRO A 67 7.82 -6.59 -20.40
C PRO A 67 7.96 -6.64 -21.94
N PRO A 68 7.47 -5.65 -22.72
CA PRO A 68 7.83 -5.59 -24.13
C PRO A 68 9.34 -5.38 -24.31
N HIS A 69 9.98 -4.65 -23.39
CA HIS A 69 11.44 -4.51 -23.34
C HIS A 69 11.91 -4.24 -21.89
N THR A 70 12.75 -5.11 -21.35
CA THR A 70 13.33 -4.97 -20.00
C THR A 70 14.32 -3.81 -19.89
N THR A 71 14.91 -3.37 -21.01
CA THR A 71 15.92 -2.31 -21.08
C THR A 71 15.38 -0.92 -20.72
N TRP A 72 14.09 -0.67 -20.91
CA TRP A 72 13.43 0.62 -20.65
C TRP A 72 12.81 0.69 -19.25
N MET A 73 12.96 -0.37 -18.46
CA MET A 73 12.46 -0.43 -17.09
C MET A 73 13.46 0.20 -16.15
N ARG A 74 13.00 1.10 -15.27
CA ARG A 74 13.83 1.57 -14.15
C ARG A 74 14.27 0.34 -13.33
N LYS A 75 15.59 0.17 -13.19
CA LYS A 75 16.19 -0.81 -12.27
C LYS A 75 15.66 -0.65 -10.86
#